data_AF-A0A661Z5U1-F1
#
_entry.id   AF-A0A661Z5U1-F1
#
_cell.length_a   1.000
_cell.length_b   1.000
_cell.length_c   1.000
_cell.angle_alpha   90.00
_cell.angle_beta   90.00
_cell.angle_gamma   90.00
#
_symmetry.space_group_name_H-M   'P 1'
#
loop_
_entity.id
_entity.type
_entity.pdbx_description
1 polymer ?
#
loop_
_entity_poly.entity_id
_entity_poly.type
_entity_poly.pdbx_seq_one_letter_code
_entity_poly.pdbx_strand_id
1 'polypeptide(L)'
;GTGSNAAVFIEGQFVDSISSLGYILGDEGSGSYLGKILIRDYFQKKMPIELEAKFKEKFSIEYSQVLNSVYKKRFPNKYLAKYTVFLSENRGKLYIENVLTEAFEAFVKNQLSVLNFDKEILKVGFVGSIAFYFKDVLEKVLIINSYKIGDVYKEPMDGLIKK
;
A
#
# COMPACT_ATOMS: atom_id res chain seq x y z
N GLY A 1 2.74 4.07 2.99
CA GLY A 1 4.19 4.17 2.68
C GLY A 1 4.79 2.77 2.58
N THR A 2 5.99 2.53 3.13
CA THR A 2 6.54 1.15 3.26
C THR A 2 5.66 0.26 4.13
N GLY A 3 5.16 0.81 5.24
CA GLY A 3 4.05 0.27 6.03
C GLY A 3 2.79 1.13 5.87
N SER A 4 1.72 0.76 6.57
CA SER A 4 0.46 1.53 6.64
C SER A 4 -0.01 1.63 8.08
N ASN A 5 -0.73 2.72 8.36
CA ASN A 5 -1.41 2.92 9.63
C ASN A 5 -2.57 3.90 9.41
N ALA A 6 -3.52 3.92 10.35
CA ALA A 6 -4.65 4.82 10.34
C ALA A 6 -4.95 5.36 11.75
N ALA A 7 -5.34 6.63 11.83
CA ALA A 7 -5.74 7.29 13.05
C ALA A 7 -6.73 8.41 12.74
N VAL A 8 -7.56 8.74 13.72
CA VAL A 8 -8.49 9.87 13.70
C VAL A 8 -7.84 11.02 14.47
N PHE A 9 -7.72 12.17 13.83
CA PHE A 9 -7.12 13.38 14.40
C PHE A 9 -8.11 14.54 14.30
N ILE A 10 -8.45 15.13 15.45
CA ILE A 10 -9.44 16.20 15.57
C ILE A 10 -8.83 17.28 16.47
N GLU A 11 -8.86 18.54 16.02
CA GLU A 11 -8.47 19.73 16.82
C GLU A 11 -7.11 19.61 17.53
N GLY A 12 -6.11 18.99 16.89
CA GLY A 12 -4.77 18.86 17.46
C GLY A 12 -4.53 17.58 18.27
N GLN A 13 -5.54 16.70 18.39
CA GLN A 13 -5.46 15.50 19.23
C GLN A 13 -5.80 14.22 18.46
N PHE A 14 -5.10 13.13 18.79
CA PHE A 14 -5.45 11.79 18.33
C PHE A 14 -6.61 11.25 19.16
N VAL A 15 -7.77 11.05 18.54
CA VAL A 15 -8.98 10.58 19.23
C VAL A 15 -9.19 9.08 19.10
N ASP A 16 -8.65 8.47 18.04
CA ASP A 16 -8.69 7.02 17.81
C ASP A 16 -7.52 6.61 16.92
N SER A 17 -7.01 5.39 17.07
CA SER A 17 -5.95 4.86 16.23
C SER A 17 -5.86 3.35 16.32
N ILE A 18 -5.33 2.73 15.26
CA ILE A 18 -4.93 1.33 15.31
C ILE A 18 -3.42 1.21 15.46
N SER A 19 -2.99 0.09 16.01
CA SER A 19 -1.58 -0.30 15.98
C SER A 19 -1.29 -1.05 14.68
N SER A 20 -0.25 -0.63 13.94
CA SER A 20 0.24 -1.44 12.81
C SER A 20 0.71 -2.79 13.33
N LEU A 21 0.21 -3.87 12.71
CA LEU A 21 0.68 -5.23 12.95
C LEU A 21 1.94 -5.58 12.11
N GLY A 22 2.46 -4.60 11.37
CA GLY A 22 3.65 -4.71 10.53
C GLY A 22 3.46 -5.61 9.30
N TYR A 23 4.47 -5.62 8.43
CA TYR A 23 4.44 -6.27 7.11
C TYR A 23 4.10 -7.77 7.08
N ILE A 24 4.25 -8.47 8.21
CA ILE A 24 3.94 -9.90 8.33
C ILE A 24 2.43 -10.07 8.53
N LEU A 25 1.88 -9.44 9.58
CA LEU A 25 0.53 -9.69 10.09
C LEU A 25 -0.51 -8.70 9.57
N GLY A 26 -0.11 -7.53 9.10
CA GLY A 26 -1.00 -6.50 8.57
C GLY A 26 -0.30 -5.64 7.52
N ASP A 27 -0.28 -4.33 7.74
CA ASP A 27 0.27 -3.33 6.80
C ASP A 27 -0.44 -3.38 5.42
N GLU A 28 -1.73 -3.71 5.39
CA GLU A 28 -2.56 -3.71 4.18
C GLU A 28 -2.47 -2.38 3.44
N GLY A 29 -2.45 -2.43 2.10
CA GLY A 29 -2.28 -1.25 1.26
C GLY A 29 -0.88 -0.62 1.31
N SER A 30 0.06 -1.16 2.09
CA SER A 30 1.44 -0.65 2.12
C SER A 30 2.31 -1.20 0.99
N GLY A 31 3.48 -0.60 0.81
CA GLY A 31 4.43 -1.06 -0.19
C GLY A 31 4.99 -2.45 0.13
N SER A 32 5.22 -2.75 1.40
CA SER A 32 5.69 -4.08 1.80
C SER A 32 4.63 -5.16 1.56
N TYR A 33 3.36 -4.83 1.76
CA TYR A 33 2.22 -5.70 1.47
C TYR A 33 2.07 -5.98 -0.03
N LEU A 34 2.08 -4.92 -0.85
CA LEU A 34 2.04 -5.02 -2.30
C LEU A 34 3.23 -5.81 -2.86
N GLY A 35 4.44 -5.54 -2.38
CA GLY A 35 5.64 -6.27 -2.78
C GLY A 35 5.60 -7.75 -2.40
N LYS A 36 5.06 -8.09 -1.22
CA LYS A 36 4.81 -9.47 -0.78
C LYS A 36 3.89 -10.20 -1.76
N ILE A 37 2.82 -9.56 -2.22
CA ILE A 37 1.89 -10.13 -3.20
C ILE A 37 2.61 -10.43 -4.53
N LEU A 38 3.33 -9.46 -5.09
CA LEU A 38 4.04 -9.64 -6.36
C LEU A 38 5.04 -10.80 -6.33
N ILE A 39 5.86 -10.87 -5.28
CA ILE A 39 6.85 -11.95 -5.12
C ILE A 39 6.16 -13.30 -5.00
N ARG A 40 5.12 -13.38 -4.17
CA ARG A 40 4.33 -14.61 -3.98
C ARG A 40 3.75 -15.07 -5.30
N ASP A 41 3.08 -14.18 -6.01
CA ASP A 41 2.36 -14.50 -7.24
C ASP A 41 3.32 -14.88 -8.38
N TYR A 42 4.49 -14.25 -8.44
CA TYR A 42 5.56 -14.66 -9.35
C TYR A 42 6.01 -16.11 -9.09
N PHE A 43 6.41 -16.44 -7.85
CA PHE A 43 6.89 -17.81 -7.55
C PHE A 43 5.77 -18.86 -7.60
N GLN A 44 4.51 -18.46 -7.40
CA GLN A 44 3.35 -19.34 -7.52
C GLN A 44 2.77 -19.40 -8.94
N LYS A 45 3.41 -18.78 -9.94
CA LYS A 45 2.96 -18.77 -11.34
C LYS A 45 1.52 -18.24 -11.52
N LYS A 46 1.15 -17.26 -10.70
CA LYS A 46 -0.15 -16.56 -10.76
C LYS A 46 -0.09 -15.26 -11.55
N MET A 47 1.10 -14.74 -11.77
CA MET A 47 1.30 -13.56 -12.59
C MET A 47 1.05 -13.91 -14.08
N PRO A 48 0.37 -13.04 -14.87
CA PRO A 48 0.23 -13.26 -16.31
C PRO A 48 1.58 -13.37 -17.02
N ILE A 49 1.69 -14.25 -18.02
CA ILE A 49 2.96 -14.59 -18.69
C ILE A 49 3.73 -13.35 -19.19
N GLU A 50 3.05 -12.36 -19.78
CA GLU A 50 3.67 -11.10 -20.23
C GLU A 50 4.32 -10.33 -19.07
N LEU A 51 3.62 -10.26 -17.94
CA LEU A 51 4.10 -9.53 -16.75
C LEU A 51 5.16 -10.33 -16.00
N GLU A 52 5.04 -11.66 -15.95
CA GLU A 52 6.05 -12.55 -15.37
C GLU A 52 7.40 -12.38 -16.09
N ALA A 53 7.39 -12.38 -17.43
CA ALA A 53 8.59 -12.17 -18.23
C ALA A 53 9.24 -10.80 -17.93
N LYS A 54 8.45 -9.73 -17.90
CA LYS A 54 8.93 -8.37 -17.55
C LYS A 54 9.46 -8.30 -16.11
N PHE A 55 8.79 -8.97 -15.18
CA PHE A 55 9.20 -9.00 -13.77
C PHE A 55 10.54 -9.72 -13.61
N LYS A 56 10.70 -10.86 -14.28
CA LYS A 56 11.94 -11.64 -14.30
C LYS A 56 13.10 -10.84 -14.89
N GLU A 57 12.89 -10.23 -16.05
CA GLU A 57 13.89 -9.40 -16.73
C GLU A 57 14.35 -8.24 -15.82
N LYS A 58 13.40 -7.54 -15.20
CA LYS A 58 13.71 -6.36 -14.39
C LYS A 58 14.45 -6.68 -13.09
N PHE A 59 14.03 -7.72 -12.36
CA PHE A 59 14.51 -7.94 -11.00
C PHE A 59 15.45 -9.12 -10.82
N SER A 60 15.59 -10.01 -11.82
CA SER A 60 16.45 -11.20 -11.77
C SER A 60 16.36 -11.92 -10.41
N ILE A 61 15.14 -12.26 -9.99
CA ILE A 61 14.89 -12.76 -8.63
C ILE A 61 15.08 -14.28 -8.51
N GLU A 62 16.00 -14.67 -7.64
CA GLU A 62 16.21 -16.06 -7.27
C GLU A 62 15.51 -16.41 -5.95
N TYR A 63 14.86 -17.58 -5.89
CA TYR A 63 14.09 -18.02 -4.73
C TYR A 63 14.90 -17.98 -3.42
N SER A 64 16.13 -18.50 -3.46
CA SER A 64 17.04 -18.52 -2.30
C SER A 64 17.42 -17.11 -1.81
N GLN A 65 17.59 -16.15 -2.73
CA GLN A 65 17.92 -14.77 -2.40
C GLN A 65 16.74 -14.04 -1.77
N VAL A 66 15.52 -14.32 -2.26
CA VAL A 66 14.29 -13.77 -1.67
C VAL A 66 14.13 -14.28 -0.24
N LEU A 67 14.23 -15.60 -0.02
CA LEU A 67 14.13 -16.15 1.34
C LEU A 67 15.19 -15.58 2.29
N ASN A 68 16.45 -15.47 1.84
CA ASN A 68 17.50 -14.87 2.65
C ASN A 68 17.18 -13.41 2.99
N SER A 69 16.67 -12.63 2.04
CA SER A 69 16.34 -11.23 2.25
C SER A 69 15.13 -11.02 3.15
N VAL A 70 14.14 -11.90 3.10
CA VAL A 70 12.91 -11.81 3.89
C VAL A 70 13.10 -12.35 5.31
N TYR A 71 13.85 -13.43 5.49
CA TYR A 71 13.93 -14.14 6.78
C TYR A 71 15.23 -13.91 7.55
N LYS A 72 16.33 -13.49 6.89
CA LYS A 72 17.66 -13.43 7.53
C LYS A 72 18.31 -12.05 7.52
N LYS A 73 17.92 -11.16 6.60
CA LYS A 73 18.50 -9.81 6.49
C LYS A 73 17.70 -8.78 7.30
N ARG A 74 18.36 -7.65 7.57
CA ARG A 74 17.72 -6.47 8.16
C ARG A 74 16.77 -5.82 7.16
N PHE A 75 15.69 -5.22 7.68
CA PHE A 75 14.68 -4.46 6.93
C PHE A 75 13.97 -5.22 5.78
N PRO A 76 13.40 -6.40 6.05
CA PRO A 76 12.67 -7.18 5.04
C PRO A 76 11.47 -6.42 4.45
N ASN A 77 10.80 -5.58 5.24
CA ASN A 77 9.72 -4.70 4.77
C ASN A 77 10.19 -3.75 3.65
N LYS A 78 11.37 -3.13 3.77
CA LYS A 78 11.95 -2.26 2.73
C LYS A 78 12.33 -3.06 1.50
N TYR A 79 12.90 -4.25 1.69
CA TYR A 79 13.20 -5.17 0.59
C TYR A 79 11.95 -5.53 -0.20
N LEU A 80 10.83 -5.82 0.46
CA LEU A 80 9.55 -6.09 -0.21
C LEU A 80 9.01 -4.84 -0.91
N ALA A 81 9.04 -3.68 -0.24
CA ALA A 81 8.48 -2.46 -0.80
C ALA A 81 9.16 -1.99 -2.10
N LYS A 82 10.42 -2.37 -2.36
CA LYS A 82 11.11 -1.99 -3.60
C LYS A 82 10.43 -2.52 -4.87
N TYR A 83 9.69 -3.62 -4.78
CA TYR A 83 9.03 -4.24 -5.94
C TYR A 83 7.79 -3.46 -6.39
N THR A 84 7.29 -2.51 -5.59
CA THR A 84 6.14 -1.68 -5.95
C THR A 84 6.37 -0.79 -7.17
N VAL A 85 7.62 -0.49 -7.53
CA VAL A 85 7.95 0.22 -8.77
C VAL A 85 7.42 -0.51 -10.01
N PHE A 86 7.33 -1.84 -9.95
CA PHE A 86 6.76 -2.64 -11.03
C PHE A 86 5.28 -2.34 -11.26
N LEU A 87 4.51 -2.08 -10.19
CA LEU A 87 3.10 -1.73 -10.29
C LEU A 87 2.93 -0.41 -11.02
N SER A 88 3.72 0.62 -10.67
CA SER A 88 3.64 1.93 -11.32
C SER A 88 4.04 1.88 -12.80
N GLU A 89 4.98 1.02 -13.17
CA GLU A 89 5.45 0.90 -14.56
C GLU A 89 4.51 0.08 -15.46
N ASN A 90 3.62 -0.73 -14.87
CA ASN A 90 2.73 -1.63 -15.61
C ASN A 90 1.24 -1.32 -15.36
N ARG A 91 0.92 -0.08 -14.99
CA ARG A 91 -0.46 0.41 -14.84
C ARG A 91 -1.30 0.16 -16.11
N GLY A 92 -2.61 0.04 -15.92
CA GLY A 92 -3.57 -0.24 -16.99
C GLY A 92 -3.70 -1.72 -17.36
N LYS A 93 -2.82 -2.59 -16.83
CA LYS A 93 -2.97 -4.04 -16.96
C LYS A 93 -3.91 -4.56 -15.86
N LEU A 94 -4.89 -5.39 -16.23
CA LEU A 94 -5.93 -5.89 -15.31
C LEU A 94 -5.35 -6.49 -14.02
N TYR A 95 -4.32 -7.32 -14.11
CA TYR A 95 -3.66 -7.89 -12.93
C TYR A 95 -3.12 -6.83 -11.96
N ILE A 96 -2.50 -5.78 -12.49
CA ILE A 96 -1.89 -4.71 -11.68
C ILE A 96 -2.97 -3.88 -10.97
N GLU A 97 -4.02 -3.51 -11.70
CA GLU A 97 -5.14 -2.77 -11.14
C GLU A 97 -5.88 -3.59 -10.07
N ASN A 98 -6.03 -4.91 -10.28
CA ASN A 98 -6.64 -5.80 -9.28
C ASN A 98 -5.79 -5.90 -8.01
N VAL A 99 -4.47 -6.10 -8.13
CA VAL A 99 -3.57 -6.15 -6.96
C VAL A 99 -3.64 -4.85 -6.14
N LEU A 100 -3.66 -3.69 -6.81
CA LEU A 100 -3.79 -2.39 -6.13
C LEU A 100 -5.15 -2.24 -5.44
N THR A 101 -6.23 -2.56 -6.15
CA THR A 101 -7.60 -2.46 -5.64
C THR A 101 -7.79 -3.35 -4.43
N GLU A 102 -7.43 -4.64 -4.52
CA GLU A 102 -7.54 -5.60 -3.42
C GLU A 102 -6.72 -5.16 -2.19
N ALA A 103 -5.52 -4.63 -2.39
CA ALA A 103 -4.69 -4.16 -1.29
C ALA A 103 -5.29 -2.94 -0.57
N PHE A 104 -5.89 -2.00 -1.30
CA PHE A 104 -6.54 -0.83 -0.71
C PHE A 104 -7.89 -1.17 -0.09
N GLU A 105 -8.66 -2.09 -0.67
CA GLU A 105 -9.88 -2.63 -0.06
C GLU A 105 -9.56 -3.31 1.28
N ALA A 106 -8.47 -4.08 1.34
CA ALA A 106 -8.00 -4.68 2.57
C ALA A 106 -7.59 -3.63 3.62
N PHE A 107 -6.95 -2.54 3.21
CA PHE A 107 -6.67 -1.40 4.10
C PHE A 107 -7.95 -0.77 4.62
N VAL A 108 -8.91 -0.45 3.75
CA VAL A 108 -10.17 0.16 4.17
C VAL A 108 -10.93 -0.76 5.14
N LYS A 109 -11.04 -2.05 4.81
CA LYS A 109 -11.74 -3.02 5.63
C LYS A 109 -11.07 -3.24 6.98
N ASN A 110 -9.75 -3.44 7.01
CA ASN A 110 -9.08 -3.89 8.24
C ASN A 110 -8.55 -2.74 9.10
N GLN A 111 -8.33 -1.56 8.51
CA GLN A 111 -7.69 -0.43 9.21
C GLN A 111 -8.59 0.78 9.32
N LEU A 112 -9.27 1.18 8.25
CA LEU A 112 -10.09 2.38 8.26
C LEU A 112 -11.48 2.15 8.88
N SER A 113 -12.12 1.02 8.57
CA SER A 113 -13.51 0.75 8.98
C SER A 113 -13.69 0.46 10.46
N VAL A 114 -12.59 0.14 11.15
CA VAL A 114 -12.58 -0.13 12.59
C VAL A 114 -12.41 1.14 13.42
N LEU A 115 -12.03 2.26 12.78
CA LEU A 115 -11.91 3.56 13.45
C LEU A 115 -13.27 4.21 13.60
N ASN A 116 -13.49 4.83 14.77
CA ASN A 116 -14.75 5.50 15.06
C ASN A 116 -14.69 6.98 14.70
N PHE A 117 -15.34 7.35 13.58
CA PHE A 117 -15.51 8.75 13.19
C PHE A 117 -16.70 8.95 12.24
N ASP A 118 -17.18 10.20 12.17
CA ASP A 118 -18.24 10.58 11.23
C ASP A 118 -17.67 10.79 9.82
N LYS A 119 -18.01 9.90 8.90
CA LYS A 119 -17.59 9.93 7.49
C LYS A 119 -18.22 11.07 6.69
N GLU A 120 -19.32 11.65 7.15
CA GLU A 120 -19.94 12.80 6.51
C GLU A 120 -19.18 14.09 6.80
N ILE A 121 -18.60 14.18 8.00
CA ILE A 121 -17.87 15.36 8.48
C ILE A 121 -16.39 15.28 8.11
N LEU A 122 -15.73 14.15 8.39
CA LEU A 122 -14.28 14.01 8.22
C LEU A 122 -13.90 13.43 6.85
N LYS A 123 -12.80 13.96 6.32
CA LYS A 123 -12.14 13.43 5.12
C LYS A 123 -10.93 12.60 5.52
N VAL A 124 -10.62 11.59 4.73
CA VAL A 124 -9.47 10.71 4.94
C VAL A 124 -8.29 11.25 4.14
N GLY A 125 -7.35 11.91 4.83
CA GLY A 125 -6.10 12.36 4.25
C GLY A 125 -5.03 11.26 4.26
N PHE A 126 -4.08 11.33 3.32
CA PHE A 126 -3.01 10.35 3.21
C PHE A 126 -1.64 11.01 3.09
N VAL A 127 -0.63 10.38 3.69
CA VAL A 127 0.77 10.73 3.52
C VAL A 127 1.58 9.48 3.18
N GLY A 128 2.38 9.58 2.11
CA GLY A 128 3.35 8.56 1.74
C GLY A 128 3.31 8.17 0.28
N SER A 129 4.46 7.72 -0.23
CA SER A 129 4.69 7.38 -1.64
C SER A 129 3.60 6.50 -2.26
N ILE A 130 3.20 5.41 -1.61
CA ILE A 130 2.19 4.47 -2.16
C ILE A 130 0.84 5.16 -2.36
N ALA A 131 0.36 5.92 -1.37
CA ALA A 131 -0.90 6.65 -1.50
C ALA A 131 -0.81 7.72 -2.60
N PHE A 132 0.34 8.38 -2.74
CA PHE A 132 0.55 9.40 -3.76
C PHE A 132 0.59 8.83 -5.18
N TYR A 133 1.40 7.79 -5.42
CA TYR A 133 1.58 7.22 -6.76
C TYR A 133 0.37 6.41 -7.26
N PHE A 134 -0.45 5.88 -6.35
CA PHE A 134 -1.65 5.12 -6.69
C PHE A 134 -2.92 5.81 -6.18
N LYS A 135 -2.89 7.15 -6.11
CA LYS A 135 -4.02 7.97 -5.62
C LYS A 135 -5.31 7.65 -6.36
N ASP A 136 -5.25 7.45 -7.66
CA ASP A 136 -6.40 7.21 -8.51
C ASP A 136 -7.16 5.91 -8.16
N VAL A 137 -6.43 4.85 -7.78
CA VAL A 137 -7.05 3.59 -7.32
C VAL A 137 -7.54 3.72 -5.89
N LEU A 138 -6.72 4.34 -5.02
CA LEU A 138 -7.07 4.58 -3.62
C LEU A 138 -8.37 5.41 -3.50
N GLU A 139 -8.50 6.47 -4.29
CA GLU A 139 -9.68 7.33 -4.33
C GLU A 139 -10.93 6.57 -4.75
N LYS A 140 -10.84 5.73 -5.79
CA LYS A 140 -11.96 4.87 -6.22
C LYS A 140 -12.43 3.93 -5.11
N VAL A 141 -11.49 3.26 -4.45
CA VAL A 141 -11.77 2.34 -3.34
C VAL A 141 -12.45 3.07 -2.18
N LEU A 142 -11.97 4.27 -1.83
CA LEU A 142 -12.58 5.08 -0.78
C LEU A 142 -14.01 5.49 -1.12
N ILE A 143 -14.25 5.94 -2.36
CA ILE A 143 -15.58 6.36 -2.83
C ILE A 143 -16.56 5.18 -2.77
N ILE A 144 -16.16 4.00 -3.23
CA ILE A 144 -16.98 2.78 -3.19
C ILE A 144 -17.36 2.41 -1.75
N ASN A 145 -16.47 2.69 -0.79
CA ASN A 145 -16.68 2.43 0.64
C ASN A 145 -17.27 3.62 1.42
N SER A 146 -17.83 4.62 0.72
CA SER A 146 -18.47 5.81 1.28
C SER A 146 -17.55 6.67 2.16
N TYR A 147 -16.28 6.78 1.79
CA TYR A 147 -15.34 7.72 2.41
C TYR A 147 -15.06 8.90 1.48
N LYS A 148 -14.92 10.09 2.06
CA LYS A 148 -14.48 11.30 1.35
C LYS A 148 -12.96 11.39 1.41
N ILE A 149 -12.31 11.46 0.24
CA ILE A 149 -10.86 11.64 0.18
C ILE A 149 -10.47 13.08 0.60
N GLY A 150 -9.43 13.19 1.41
CA GLY A 150 -8.79 14.46 1.76
C GLY A 150 -7.55 14.72 0.90
N ASP A 151 -6.62 15.49 1.46
CA ASP A 151 -5.35 15.73 0.80
C ASP A 151 -4.47 14.47 0.79
N VAL A 152 -3.68 14.32 -0.28
CA VAL A 152 -2.73 13.22 -0.45
C VAL A 152 -1.35 13.80 -0.71
N TYR A 153 -0.44 13.62 0.24
CA TYR A 153 0.93 14.11 0.16
C TYR A 153 1.93 12.96 -0.03
N LYS A 154 3.01 13.20 -0.77
CA LYS A 154 4.07 12.19 -0.95
C LYS A 154 4.92 12.07 0.31
N GLU A 155 5.31 13.19 0.91
CA GLU A 155 6.13 13.27 2.11
C GLU A 155 5.48 14.20 3.15
N PRO A 156 5.74 14.00 4.47
CA PRO A 156 5.09 14.78 5.52
C PRO A 156 5.37 16.29 5.44
N MET A 157 6.53 16.69 4.91
CA MET A 157 6.93 18.10 4.83
C MET A 157 6.06 18.91 3.85
N ASP A 158 5.52 18.30 2.80
CA ASP A 158 4.75 19.01 1.76
C ASP A 158 3.45 19.63 2.31
N GLY A 159 2.87 19.04 3.36
CA GLY A 159 1.66 19.54 4.01
C GLY A 159 1.89 20.70 4.97
N LEU A 160 3.14 20.91 5.44
CA LEU A 160 3.48 21.96 6.40
C LEU A 160 3.78 23.31 5.74
N ILE A 161 4.10 23.31 4.43
CA ILE A 161 4.51 24.50 3.69
C ILE A 161 3.30 25.32 3.19
N LYS A 162 2.10 24.73 3.18
CA LYS A 162 0.85 25.46 2.88
C LYS A 162 0.24 26.02 4.17
N LYS A 163 0.55 27.28 4.47
CA LYS A 163 -0.20 28.15 5.39
C LYS A 163 -0.78 29.32 4.61
#